data_AF-A0A0M8Q0J1-F1
#
_entry.id   AF-A0A0M8Q0J1-F1
#
_cell.length_a   1.000
_cell.length_b   1.000
_cell.length_c   1.000
_cell.angle_alpha   90.00
_cell.angle_beta   90.00
_cell.angle_gamma   90.00
#
_symmetry.space_group_name_H-M   'P 1'
#
loop_
_entity.id
_entity.type
_entity.pdbx_description
1 polymer ?
#
loop_
_entity_poly.entity_id
_entity_poly.type
_entity_poly.pdbx_seq_one_letter_code
_entity_poly.pdbx_strand_id
1 'polypeptide(L)' 'MSLYKTQSGREMSLKLYDAQLKKLDYSCKNVYVHTRFGRTHIIETGNLSGEPLLVFHGGNSTTTYNLLTYGFLLKH' A
#
# COMPACT_ATOMS: atom_id res chain seq x y z
N MET A 1 -2.05 -3.11 23.49
CA MET A 1 -1.15 -3.79 22.54
C MET A 1 -0.87 -2.84 21.39
N SER A 2 0.39 -2.54 21.09
CA SER A 2 0.77 -1.79 19.88
C SER A 2 1.16 -2.79 18.79
N LEU A 3 0.74 -2.56 17.54
CA LEU A 3 1.18 -3.35 16.39
C LEU A 3 2.71 -3.31 16.21
N TYR A 4 3.33 -2.21 16.63
CA TYR A 4 4.77 -2.00 16.55
C TYR A 4 5.43 -2.24 17.91
N LYS A 5 6.59 -2.88 17.89
CA LYS A 5 7.41 -3.13 19.08
C LYS A 5 7.94 -1.84 19.71
N THR A 6 8.31 -0.85 18.89
CA THR A 6 8.82 0.45 19.33
C THR A 6 8.31 1.57 18.41
N GLN A 7 8.34 2.80 18.92
CA GLN A 7 8.01 4.00 18.12
C GLN A 7 8.99 4.20 16.96
N SER A 8 10.30 4.03 17.21
CA SER A 8 11.33 4.08 16.16
C SER A 8 11.12 3.02 15.08
N GLY A 9 10.69 1.81 15.46
CA GLY A 9 10.34 0.75 14.53
C GLY A 9 9.17 1.13 13.63
N ARG A 10 8.12 1.73 14.21
CA ARG A 10 6.99 2.27 13.44
C ARG A 10 7.43 3.30 12.41
N GLU A 11 8.24 4.27 12.83
CA GLU A 11 8.72 5.33 11.94
C GLU A 11 9.59 4.79 10.80
N MET A 12 10.45 3.82 11.09
CA MET A 12 11.25 3.14 10.07
C MET A 12 10.39 2.34 9.09
N SER A 13 9.36 1.63 9.57
CA SER A 13 8.41 0.92 8.70
C SER A 13 7.66 1.87 7.76
N LEU A 14 7.21 3.03 8.25
CA LEU A 14 6.54 4.03 7.44
C LEU A 14 7.49 4.68 6.41
N LYS A 15 8.72 5.02 6.81
CA LYS A 15 9.74 5.54 5.89
C LYS A 15 10.08 4.54 4.77
N LEU A 16 10.18 3.26 5.11
CA LEU A 16 10.41 2.20 4.12
C LEU A 16 9.23 2.09 3.14
N TYR A 17 8.00 2.15 3.65
CA TYR A 17 6.80 2.16 2.82
C TYR A 17 6.83 3.31 1.81
N ASP A 18 7.08 4.54 2.28
CA ASP A 18 7.14 5.73 1.42
C ASP A 18 8.26 5.63 0.38
N ALA A 19 9.43 5.10 0.78
CA ALA A 19 10.55 4.90 -0.14
C ALA A 19 10.24 3.84 -1.21
N GLN A 20 9.48 2.79 -0.87
CA GLN A 20 9.03 1.79 -1.83
C GLN A 20 7.97 2.37 -2.78
N LEU A 21 7.04 3.17 -2.27
CA LEU A 21 6.02 3.83 -3.09
C LEU A 21 6.66 4.75 -4.14
N LYS A 22 7.71 5.50 -3.76
CA LYS A 22 8.48 6.35 -4.68
C LYS A 22 9.24 5.59 -5.77
N LYS A 23 9.47 4.28 -5.60
CA LYS A 23 10.11 3.43 -6.62
C LYS A 23 9.11 2.92 -7.65
N LEU A 24 7.82 3.01 -7.38
CA LEU A 24 6.80 2.66 -8.37
C LEU A 24 6.74 3.75 -9.43
N ASP A 25 6.92 3.37 -10.69
CA ASP A 25 6.83 4.25 -11.85
C ASP A 25 5.35 4.47 -12.27
N TYR A 26 4.47 4.68 -11.30
CA TYR A 26 3.02 4.82 -11.49
C TYR A 26 2.44 5.89 -10.56
N SER A 27 1.43 6.61 -11.06
CA SER A 27 0.65 7.52 -10.22
C SER A 27 -0.09 6.74 -9.14
N CYS A 28 0.18 7.06 -7.88
CA CYS A 28 -0.40 6.42 -6.72
C CYS A 28 -1.06 7.47 -5.83
N LYS A 29 -2.33 7.24 -5.48
CA LYS A 29 -3.08 8.10 -4.56
C LYS A 29 -3.32 7.36 -3.24
N ASN A 30 -2.99 8.02 -2.14
CA ASN A 30 -3.32 7.54 -0.81
C ASN A 30 -4.79 7.83 -0.50
N VAL A 31 -5.54 6.80 -0.12
CA VAL A 31 -6.95 6.88 0.26
C VAL A 31 -7.12 6.28 1.65
N TYR A 32 -7.95 6.93 2.48
CA TYR A 32 -8.35 6.38 3.78
C TYR A 32 -9.86 6.20 3.80
N VAL A 33 -10.30 4.97 4.00
CA VAL A 33 -11.73 4.61 4.06
C VAL A 33 -12.12 4.31 5.49
N HIS A 34 -13.26 4.86 5.93
CA HIS A 34 -13.80 4.56 7.25
C HIS A 34 -14.56 3.23 7.20
N THR A 35 -14.17 2.30 8.07
CA THR A 35 -14.83 1.01 8.24
C THR A 35 -15.30 0.87 9.68
N ARG A 36 -16.11 -0.15 9.96
CA ARG A 36 -16.54 -0.48 11.33
C ARG A 36 -15.38 -0.87 12.26
N PHE A 37 -14.18 -1.13 11.71
CA PHE A 37 -12.98 -1.52 12.47
C PHE A 37 -11.93 -0.40 12.54
N GLY A 38 -12.23 0.80 12.02
CA GLY A 38 -11.32 1.93 11.95
C GLY A 38 -11.02 2.37 10.52
N ARG A 39 -9.96 3.18 10.36
CA ARG A 39 -9.54 3.69 9.04
C ARG A 39 -8.63 2.70 8.33
N THR A 40 -9.04 2.27 7.16
CA THR A 40 -8.23 1.42 6.28
C THR A 40 -7.52 2.29 5.26
N HIS A 41 -6.20 2.15 5.18
CA HIS A 41 -5.38 2.81 4.16
C HIS A 41 -5.37 1.97 2.87
N ILE A 42 -5.56 2.64 1.74
CA ILE A 42 -5.60 2.04 0.40
C ILE A 42 -4.72 2.89 -0.54
N ILE A 43 -4.10 2.23 -1.52
CA ILE A 43 -3.47 2.87 -2.66
C ILE A 43 -4.35 2.68 -3.88
N GLU A 44 -4.79 3.79 -4.50
CA GLU A 44 -5.46 3.81 -5.80
C GLU A 44 -4.43 4.12 -6.89
N THR A 45 -4.35 3.26 -7.92
CA THR A 45 -3.36 3.35 -9.00
C THR A 45 -3.83 2.56 -10.23
N GLY A 46 -3.09 2.63 -11.34
CA GLY A 46 -3.40 1.92 -12.59
C GLY A 46 -4.46 2.63 -13.44
N ASN A 47 -5.19 1.86 -14.25
CA ASN A 47 -6.23 2.38 -15.15
C ASN A 47 -7.54 2.66 -14.39
N LEU A 48 -7.83 3.92 -14.12
CA LEU A 48 -9.02 4.35 -13.38
C LEU A 48 -10.34 4.27 -14.18
N SER A 49 -10.25 4.05 -15.50
CA SER A 49 -11.41 3.87 -16.38
C SER A 49 -11.68 2.40 -16.72
N GLY A 50 -10.84 1.48 -16.23
CA GLY A 50 -10.94 0.05 -16.47
C GLY A 50 -11.83 -0.68 -15.47
N GLU A 51 -11.84 -2.01 -15.54
CA GLU A 51 -12.52 -2.84 -14.54
C GLU A 51 -11.80 -2.76 -13.18
N PRO A 52 -12.52 -2.48 -12.08
CA PRO A 52 -11.90 -2.37 -10.75
C PRO A 52 -11.32 -3.70 -10.28
N LEU A 53 -10.07 -3.65 -9.79
CA LEU A 53 -9.41 -4.79 -9.14
C LEU A 53 -9.05 -4.45 -7.69
N LEU A 54 -9.55 -5.23 -6.75
CA LEU A 54 -9.13 -5.17 -5.35
C LEU A 54 -8.01 -6.17 -5.10
N VAL A 55 -6.89 -5.69 -4.56
CA VAL A 55 -5.70 -6.50 -4.28
C VAL A 55 -5.42 -6.49 -2.77
N PHE A 56 -5.32 -7.68 -2.19
CA PHE A 56 -4.97 -7.88 -0.79
C PHE A 56 -3.57 -8.49 -0.72
N HIS A 57 -2.65 -7.82 0.00
CA HIS A 57 -1.31 -8.34 0.20
C HIS A 57 -1.29 -9.46 1.26
N GLY A 58 -0.26 -10.30 1.22
CA GLY A 58 -0.04 -11.32 2.25
C GLY A 58 0.29 -10.74 3.63
N GLY A 59 0.16 -11.57 4.67
CA GLY A 59 0.60 -11.23 6.03
C GLY A 59 2.10 -10.88 6.07
N ASN A 60 2.49 -9.96 6.94
CA ASN A 60 3.85 -9.42 7.06
C ASN A 60 4.38 -8.68 5.82
N SER A 61 3.50 -8.33 4.87
CA SER A 61 3.81 -7.51 3.70
C SER A 61 3.12 -6.14 3.76
N THR A 62 3.33 -5.32 2.75
CA THR A 62 2.69 -4.01 2.54
C THR A 62 2.17 -3.89 1.11
N THR A 63 1.22 -3.00 0.89
CA THR A 63 0.71 -2.68 -0.46
C THR A 63 1.84 -2.30 -1.43
N THR A 64 2.80 -1.49 -0.98
CA THR A 64 3.95 -1.07 -1.81
C THR A 64 4.86 -2.21 -2.18
N TYR A 65 5.18 -3.11 -1.24
CA TYR A 65 5.94 -4.32 -1.55
C TYR A 65 5.21 -5.18 -2.59
N ASN A 66 3.91 -5.40 -2.37
CA ASN A 66 3.09 -6.21 -3.26
C ASN A 66 3.09 -5.66 -4.70
N LEU A 67 2.93 -4.34 -4.87
CA LEU A 67 2.95 -3.69 -6.18
C LEU A 67 4.33 -3.76 -6.86
N LEU A 68 5.43 -3.64 -6.09
CA LEU A 68 6.78 -3.79 -6.64
C LEU A 68 7.07 -5.22 -7.10
N THR A 69 6.61 -6.22 -6.34
CA THR A 69 6.80 -7.64 -6.67
C THR A 69 5.91 -8.07 -7.84
N TYR A 70 4.66 -7.61 -7.87
CA TYR A 70 3.65 -7.99 -8.86
C TYR A 70 3.38 -6.86 -9.86
N GLY A 71 4.44 -6.26 -10.40
CA GLY A 71 4.33 -5.14 -11.34
C GLY A 71 3.54 -5.44 -12.63
N PHE A 72 3.29 -6.72 -12.94
CA PHE A 72 2.39 -7.09 -14.04
C PHE A 72 0.94 -6.62 -13.84
N LEU A 73 0.53 -6.33 -12.59
CA LEU A 73 -0.78 -5.75 -12.29
C LEU A 73 -0.91 -4.28 -12.71
N LEU A 74 0.22 -3.61 -12.94
CA LEU A 74 0.25 -2.20 -13.33
C LEU A 74 0.48 -2.03 -14.84
N LYS A 75 1.17 -3.00 -15.47
CA LYS A 75 1.52 -2.96 -16.89
C LYS A 75 0.30 -3.25 -17.78
N HIS A 76 -0.31 -2.19 -18.27
CA HIS A 76 -1.18 -2.20 -19.46
C HIS A 76 -0.78 -1.06 -20.38
#